data_AF-A0AAV1KIQ9-F1
#
_entry.id   AF-A0AAV1KIQ9-F1
#
_cell.length_a   1.000
_cell.length_b   1.000
_cell.length_c   1.000
_cell.angle_alpha   90.00
_cell.angle_beta   90.00
_cell.angle_gamma   90.00
#
_symmetry.space_group_name_H-M   'P 1'
#
loop_
_entity.id
_entity.type
_entity.pdbx_description
1 polymer ?
#
loop_
_entity_poly.entity_id
_entity_poly.type
_entity_poly.pdbx_seq_one_letter_code
_entity_poly.pdbx_strand_id
1 'polypeptide(L)'
;MSKITFKINGKKYGVDGRYGPDFTLNEFIRTVADLRGTKSMCHEGGCGACVVAVRIPSQSTGELKIFSVNSCLVSILSCHGWEVTTVEGIGNRTIGFHDIQTRLANFNGTQCGYCTPGWIMNMYSLYKSKNGKLSTEEIENSFAGNICRCTGYRSIADAFKTFASDADQDILKKLIDVEDLSKFKACGVKCPKICSYRNSTQCTQIKVKFDAETNTDGPWCILGNINTEALTVKNDAFKWFKVYNLNDVFKIIDQNKNDYKLIAGNTGQGVYHITDYPLNMIDIADVAEIKGYLLDVNLILGAGISLSEMMEIFLKMCSENEDFLYLKEFYDHLDLVAHVPVKNIGTIGGNLFMKHLNREFQSDIFLLLETVGAMITIGKKN
;
A
#
# COMPACT_ATOMS: atom_id res chain seq x y z
N MET A 1 13.17 19.92 -19.93
CA MET A 1 13.33 19.57 -18.50
C MET A 1 12.61 18.26 -18.27
N SER A 2 13.28 17.25 -17.72
CA SER A 2 12.65 15.97 -17.39
C SER A 2 11.58 16.17 -16.31
N LYS A 3 10.53 15.35 -16.34
CA LYS A 3 9.41 15.42 -15.41
C LYS A 3 9.08 14.04 -14.88
N ILE A 4 8.69 13.98 -13.61
CA ILE A 4 8.08 12.80 -13.02
C ILE A 4 6.63 12.74 -13.47
N THR A 5 6.21 11.62 -14.06
CA THR A 5 4.87 11.45 -14.62
C THR A 5 4.19 10.26 -13.98
N PHE A 6 2.96 10.44 -13.52
CA PHE A 6 2.19 9.44 -12.79
C PHE A 6 0.69 9.68 -12.96
N LYS A 7 -0.15 8.82 -12.40
CA LYS A 7 -1.60 8.98 -12.43
C LYS A 7 -2.19 9.05 -11.03
N ILE A 8 -3.23 9.87 -10.86
CA ILE A 8 -4.13 9.81 -9.70
C ILE A 8 -5.56 9.62 -10.23
N ASN A 9 -6.23 8.54 -9.82
CA ASN A 9 -7.59 8.19 -10.25
C ASN A 9 -7.74 8.25 -11.78
N GLY A 10 -6.79 7.67 -12.51
CA GLY A 10 -6.74 7.66 -13.98
C GLY A 10 -6.26 8.97 -14.65
N LYS A 11 -6.27 10.11 -13.95
CA LYS A 11 -5.81 11.40 -14.49
C LYS A 11 -4.28 11.49 -14.40
N LYS A 12 -3.63 11.84 -15.51
CA LYS A 12 -2.16 12.00 -15.59
C LYS A 12 -1.72 13.32 -14.96
N TYR A 13 -0.63 13.27 -14.20
CA TYR A 13 0.04 14.41 -13.58
C TYR A 13 1.53 14.42 -13.92
N GLY A 14 2.12 15.61 -13.90
CA GLY A 14 3.53 15.84 -14.19
C GLY A 14 4.16 16.77 -13.16
N VAL A 15 5.31 16.38 -12.63
CA VAL A 15 6.04 17.06 -11.56
C VAL A 15 7.45 17.40 -12.05
N ASP A 16 7.85 18.64 -11.86
CA ASP A 16 9.16 19.19 -12.23
C ASP A 16 9.86 19.82 -11.02
N GLY A 17 10.96 20.56 -11.23
CA GLY A 17 11.79 21.12 -10.16
C GLY A 17 11.12 22.17 -9.26
N ARG A 18 9.83 22.49 -9.47
CA ARG A 18 9.05 23.33 -8.55
C ARG A 18 8.66 22.59 -7.27
N TYR A 19 8.67 21.26 -7.28
CA TYR A 19 8.32 20.44 -6.13
C TYR A 19 9.60 19.88 -5.51
N GLY A 20 9.88 20.27 -4.27
CA GLY A 20 11.04 19.82 -3.51
C GLY A 20 10.97 18.34 -3.11
N PRO A 21 12.08 17.78 -2.60
CA PRO A 21 12.12 16.39 -2.14
C PRO A 21 11.23 16.11 -0.93
N ASP A 22 10.98 17.14 -0.12
CA ASP A 22 10.07 17.16 1.03
C ASP A 22 8.59 17.24 0.62
N PHE A 23 8.29 17.59 -0.64
CA PHE A 23 6.92 17.69 -1.13
C PHE A 23 6.30 16.29 -1.28
N THR A 24 5.40 15.95 -0.37
CA THR A 24 4.86 14.59 -0.26
C THR A 24 3.75 14.31 -1.28
N LEU A 25 3.50 13.04 -1.56
CA LEU A 25 2.34 12.59 -2.32
C LEU A 25 1.03 13.04 -1.67
N ASN A 26 0.95 13.04 -0.34
CA ASN A 26 -0.22 13.54 0.39
C ASN A 26 -0.48 15.03 0.12
N GLU A 27 0.58 15.84 0.19
CA GLU A 27 0.50 17.27 -0.06
C GLU A 27 0.06 17.54 -1.50
N PHE A 28 0.64 16.82 -2.47
CA PHE A 28 0.25 16.92 -3.88
C PHE A 28 -1.22 16.55 -4.11
N ILE A 29 -1.68 15.43 -3.55
CA ILE A 29 -3.07 14.97 -3.65
C ILE A 29 -4.03 16.05 -3.16
N ARG A 30 -3.71 16.69 -2.04
CA ARG A 30 -4.59 17.64 -1.36
C ARG A 30 -4.57 19.05 -1.95
N THR A 31 -3.40 19.52 -2.37
CA THR A 31 -3.20 20.94 -2.78
C THR A 31 -3.16 21.15 -4.28
N VAL A 32 -2.68 20.16 -5.05
CA VAL A 32 -2.54 20.26 -6.51
C VAL A 32 -3.64 19.49 -7.23
N ALA A 33 -3.89 18.24 -6.83
CA ALA A 33 -4.98 17.45 -7.40
C ALA A 33 -6.35 17.81 -6.80
N ASP A 34 -6.37 18.55 -5.69
CA ASP A 34 -7.54 18.99 -4.93
C ASP A 34 -8.47 17.85 -4.47
N LEU A 35 -7.88 16.69 -4.19
CA LEU A 35 -8.55 15.48 -3.71
C LEU A 35 -8.35 15.38 -2.19
N ARG A 36 -9.22 16.05 -1.43
CA ARG A 36 -9.06 16.23 0.03
C ARG A 36 -9.63 15.08 0.88
N GLY A 37 -10.07 14.00 0.26
CA GLY A 37 -10.51 12.77 0.89
C GLY A 37 -9.37 12.12 1.67
N THR A 38 -8.19 12.00 1.07
CA THR A 38 -6.97 11.58 1.77
C THR A 38 -6.56 12.64 2.80
N LYS A 39 -6.37 12.21 4.06
CA LYS A 39 -6.09 13.13 5.18
C LYS A 39 -4.60 13.22 5.49
N SER A 40 -4.23 14.28 6.19
CA SER A 40 -2.91 14.44 6.81
C SER A 40 -3.06 14.60 8.32
N MET A 41 -2.18 13.99 9.11
CA MET A 41 -2.25 14.08 10.58
C MET A 41 -0.88 13.95 11.23
N CYS A 42 -0.31 12.73 11.28
CA CYS A 42 0.91 12.47 12.04
C CYS A 42 2.21 12.78 11.28
N HIS A 43 2.19 12.77 9.93
CA HIS A 43 3.37 12.93 9.06
C HIS A 43 4.52 11.92 9.25
N GLU A 44 4.36 10.95 10.15
CA GLU A 44 5.35 9.90 10.46
C GLU A 44 4.91 8.48 10.03
N GLY A 45 3.79 8.36 9.31
CA GLY A 45 3.24 7.06 8.88
C GLY A 45 2.41 6.30 9.91
N GLY A 46 2.46 6.63 11.20
CA GLY A 46 1.82 5.84 12.27
C GLY A 46 0.28 5.82 12.31
N CYS A 47 -0.41 6.87 11.85
CA CYS A 47 -1.87 6.95 12.01
C CYS A 47 -2.71 6.29 10.89
N GLY A 48 -2.13 6.07 9.71
CA GLY A 48 -2.85 5.51 8.56
C GLY A 48 -3.88 6.41 7.85
N ALA A 49 -4.15 7.62 8.33
CA ALA A 49 -5.18 8.49 7.74
C ALA A 49 -4.87 8.95 6.30
N CYS A 50 -3.60 8.85 5.92
CA CYS A 50 -3.06 9.24 4.61
C CYS A 50 -2.92 8.06 3.63
N VAL A 51 -3.46 6.88 3.96
CA VAL A 51 -3.29 5.69 3.11
C VAL A 51 -3.96 5.87 1.75
N VAL A 52 -3.24 5.50 0.69
CA VAL A 52 -3.71 5.40 -0.69
C VAL A 52 -3.25 4.07 -1.29
N ALA A 53 -3.95 3.60 -2.32
CA ALA A 53 -3.52 2.42 -3.07
C ALA A 53 -2.58 2.85 -4.20
N VAL A 54 -1.50 2.10 -4.39
CA VAL A 54 -0.52 2.32 -5.45
C VAL A 54 -0.42 1.05 -6.27
N ARG A 55 -0.42 1.21 -7.58
CA ARG A 55 -0.17 0.15 -8.54
C ARG A 55 1.08 0.47 -9.37
N ILE A 56 2.01 -0.48 -9.40
CA ILE A 56 3.26 -0.41 -10.17
C ILE A 56 3.57 -1.79 -10.78
N PRO A 57 4.37 -1.85 -11.87
CA PRO A 57 4.97 -3.11 -12.31
C PRO A 57 5.89 -3.65 -11.20
N SER A 58 5.73 -4.90 -10.85
CA SER A 58 6.70 -5.67 -10.08
C SER A 58 7.99 -5.74 -10.89
N GLN A 59 9.10 -5.28 -10.31
CA GLN A 59 10.38 -5.28 -11.00
C GLN A 59 10.98 -6.70 -11.11
N SER A 60 10.53 -7.65 -10.28
CA SER A 60 10.98 -9.04 -10.32
C SER A 60 10.15 -9.91 -11.26
N THR A 61 8.83 -9.72 -11.32
CA THR A 61 7.92 -10.58 -12.09
C THR A 61 7.32 -9.91 -13.33
N GLY A 62 7.42 -8.59 -13.45
CA GLY A 62 6.74 -7.80 -14.49
C GLY A 62 5.23 -7.68 -14.30
N GLU A 63 4.65 -8.39 -13.33
CA GLU A 63 3.22 -8.35 -13.03
C GLU A 63 2.82 -7.08 -12.30
N LEU A 64 1.57 -6.67 -12.44
CA LEU A 64 1.06 -5.48 -11.78
C LEU A 64 0.79 -5.74 -10.29
N LYS A 65 1.62 -5.17 -9.42
CA LYS A 65 1.44 -5.23 -7.96
C LYS A 65 0.63 -4.02 -7.49
N ILE A 66 -0.38 -4.27 -6.65
CA ILE A 66 -1.14 -3.24 -5.95
C ILE A 66 -0.92 -3.37 -4.44
N PHE A 67 -0.68 -2.26 -3.76
CA PHE A 67 -0.43 -2.23 -2.33
C PHE A 67 -0.77 -0.87 -1.73
N SER A 68 -0.93 -0.82 -0.41
CA SER A 68 -1.17 0.42 0.34
C SER A 68 0.14 1.12 0.68
N VAL A 69 0.14 2.46 0.66
CA VAL A 69 1.26 3.30 1.14
C VAL A 69 0.76 4.45 2.01
N ASN A 70 1.59 4.89 2.96
CA ASN A 70 1.36 6.16 3.64
C ASN A 70 1.81 7.31 2.74
N SER A 71 0.87 7.98 2.07
CA SER A 71 1.21 9.08 1.12
C SER A 71 1.99 10.24 1.75
N CYS A 72 1.95 10.40 3.09
CA CYS A 72 2.74 11.43 3.78
C CYS A 72 4.24 11.14 3.86
N LEU A 73 4.67 9.88 3.67
CA LEU A 73 6.09 9.50 3.67
C LEU A 73 6.68 9.42 2.27
N VAL A 74 5.84 9.35 1.23
CA VAL A 74 6.27 9.22 -0.15
C VAL A 74 6.57 10.59 -0.73
N SER A 75 7.81 10.82 -1.17
CA SER A 75 8.15 12.02 -1.96
C SER A 75 7.45 11.95 -3.31
N ILE A 76 6.88 13.06 -3.76
CA ILE A 76 6.21 13.11 -5.07
C ILE A 76 7.19 12.81 -6.23
N LEU A 77 8.48 13.07 -6.02
CA LEU A 77 9.53 12.82 -7.00
C LEU A 77 9.82 11.32 -7.20
N SER A 78 9.41 10.46 -6.27
CA SER A 78 9.53 9.00 -6.39
C SER A 78 8.41 8.34 -7.18
N CYS A 79 7.30 9.05 -7.44
CA CYS A 79 6.09 8.45 -8.00
C CYS A 79 6.14 8.19 -9.51
N HIS A 80 7.30 8.27 -10.17
CA HIS A 80 7.38 8.09 -11.62
C HIS A 80 6.79 6.73 -12.05
N GLY A 81 5.83 6.74 -12.97
CA GLY A 81 5.16 5.53 -13.45
C GLY A 81 4.08 4.98 -12.51
N TRP A 82 3.84 5.58 -11.34
CA TRP A 82 2.84 5.08 -10.39
C TRP A 82 1.42 5.37 -10.88
N GLU A 83 0.52 4.44 -10.59
CA GLU A 83 -0.92 4.64 -10.64
C GLU A 83 -1.48 4.67 -9.21
N VAL A 84 -1.87 5.87 -8.77
CA VAL A 84 -2.39 6.12 -7.43
C VAL A 84 -3.91 6.15 -7.46
N THR A 85 -4.55 5.41 -6.56
CA THR A 85 -5.99 5.46 -6.32
C THR A 85 -6.26 6.02 -4.93
N THR A 86 -7.09 7.06 -4.86
CA THR A 86 -7.56 7.68 -3.59
C THR A 86 -8.98 7.24 -3.26
N VAL A 87 -9.47 7.64 -2.08
CA VAL A 87 -10.84 7.29 -1.63
C VAL A 87 -11.92 7.78 -2.60
N GLU A 88 -11.71 8.93 -3.26
CA GLU A 88 -12.63 9.46 -4.26
C GLU A 88 -12.63 8.67 -5.57
N GLY A 89 -11.51 7.98 -5.85
CA GLY A 89 -11.30 7.21 -7.08
C GLY A 89 -12.05 5.90 -7.12
N ILE A 90 -12.35 5.30 -5.96
CA ILE A 90 -13.08 4.02 -5.91
C ILE A 90 -14.61 4.22 -5.88
N GLY A 91 -15.09 5.39 -5.47
CA GLY A 91 -16.52 5.66 -5.34
C GLY A 91 -16.80 6.97 -4.61
N ASN A 92 -17.94 7.60 -4.94
CA ASN A 92 -18.39 8.87 -4.38
C ASN A 92 -19.89 9.12 -4.66
N ARG A 93 -20.43 10.26 -4.20
CA ARG A 93 -21.86 10.60 -4.34
C ARG A 93 -22.35 10.76 -5.80
N THR A 94 -21.45 10.94 -6.77
CA THR A 94 -21.82 11.16 -8.17
C THR A 94 -21.83 9.88 -9.00
N ILE A 95 -20.92 8.95 -8.73
CA ILE A 95 -20.79 7.68 -9.48
C ILE A 95 -21.27 6.45 -8.68
N GLY A 96 -21.63 6.64 -7.40
CA GLY A 96 -21.95 5.56 -6.47
C GLY A 96 -20.78 5.22 -5.54
N PHE A 97 -21.11 4.75 -4.35
CA PHE A 97 -20.12 4.34 -3.35
C PHE A 97 -19.67 2.89 -3.61
N HIS A 98 -18.37 2.65 -3.45
CA HIS A 98 -17.78 1.31 -3.49
C HIS A 98 -18.32 0.47 -2.34
N ASP A 99 -18.38 -0.85 -2.52
CA ASP A 99 -18.95 -1.77 -1.52
C ASP A 99 -18.24 -1.64 -0.15
N ILE A 100 -16.91 -1.49 -0.14
CA ILE A 100 -16.11 -1.19 1.07
C ILE A 100 -16.58 0.09 1.79
N GLN A 101 -16.90 1.16 1.04
CA GLN A 101 -17.39 2.43 1.60
C GLN A 101 -18.78 2.22 2.23
N THR A 102 -19.67 1.56 1.50
CA THR A 102 -21.05 1.28 1.92
C THR A 102 -21.10 0.37 3.15
N ARG A 103 -20.37 -0.75 3.15
CA ARG A 103 -20.36 -1.69 4.29
C ARG A 103 -19.81 -1.02 5.55
N LEU A 104 -18.74 -0.25 5.44
CA LEU A 104 -18.19 0.44 6.60
C LEU A 104 -19.20 1.44 7.21
N ALA A 105 -19.98 2.13 6.37
CA ALA A 105 -21.05 3.01 6.83
C ALA A 105 -22.18 2.22 7.50
N ASN A 106 -22.69 1.16 6.86
CA ASN A 106 -23.83 0.37 7.36
C ASN A 106 -23.55 -0.31 8.70
N PHE A 107 -22.30 -0.68 8.98
CA PHE A 107 -21.89 -1.25 10.26
C PHE A 107 -21.60 -0.21 11.36
N ASN A 108 -21.89 1.07 11.11
CA ASN A 108 -21.52 2.18 12.01
C ASN A 108 -20.01 2.22 12.28
N GLY A 109 -19.19 1.81 11.30
CA GLY A 109 -17.73 1.83 11.37
C GLY A 109 -17.12 3.22 11.25
N THR A 110 -17.95 4.27 11.26
CA THR A 110 -17.52 5.67 11.17
C THR A 110 -18.26 6.53 12.20
N GLN A 111 -17.53 7.37 12.92
CA GLN A 111 -18.08 8.43 13.79
C GLN A 111 -17.59 9.80 13.31
N CYS A 112 -16.41 10.27 13.76
CA CYS A 112 -15.87 11.56 13.33
C CYS A 112 -15.46 11.62 11.85
N GLY A 113 -15.27 10.45 11.20
CA GLY A 113 -14.96 10.34 9.78
C GLY A 113 -13.51 10.62 9.38
N TYR A 114 -12.65 11.10 10.27
CA TYR A 114 -11.30 11.54 9.88
C TYR A 114 -10.39 10.38 9.42
N CYS A 115 -10.41 9.25 10.13
CA CYS A 115 -9.61 8.08 9.78
C CYS A 115 -10.26 7.20 8.69
N THR A 116 -11.56 7.38 8.43
CA THR A 116 -12.38 6.54 7.54
C THR A 116 -11.77 6.36 6.14
N PRO A 117 -11.27 7.42 5.45
CA PRO A 117 -10.61 7.25 4.16
C PRO A 117 -9.40 6.31 4.19
N GLY A 118 -8.58 6.40 5.24
CA GLY A 118 -7.40 5.55 5.41
C GLY A 118 -7.78 4.08 5.58
N TRP A 119 -8.83 3.80 6.38
CA TRP A 119 -9.37 2.45 6.56
C TRP A 119 -9.90 1.86 5.26
N ILE A 120 -10.70 2.64 4.52
CA ILE A 120 -11.26 2.24 3.23
C ILE A 120 -10.14 1.89 2.25
N MET A 121 -9.12 2.75 2.14
CA MET A 121 -8.04 2.54 1.18
C MET A 121 -7.10 1.42 1.56
N ASN A 122 -6.89 1.17 2.85
CA ASN A 122 -6.11 0.02 3.31
C ASN A 122 -6.85 -1.30 2.98
N MET A 123 -8.15 -1.39 3.32
CA MET A 123 -8.98 -2.55 2.99
C MET A 123 -9.09 -2.76 1.48
N TYR A 124 -9.25 -1.69 0.70
CA TYR A 124 -9.30 -1.76 -0.77
C TYR A 124 -7.98 -2.31 -1.35
N SER A 125 -6.84 -1.83 -0.86
CA SER A 125 -5.53 -2.29 -1.31
C SER A 125 -5.33 -3.78 -1.02
N LEU A 126 -5.70 -4.23 0.18
CA LEU A 126 -5.63 -5.63 0.59
C LEU A 126 -6.57 -6.51 -0.25
N TYR A 127 -7.82 -6.09 -0.43
CA TYR A 127 -8.81 -6.82 -1.22
C TYR A 127 -8.34 -7.01 -2.67
N LYS A 128 -7.79 -5.96 -3.28
CA LYS A 128 -7.26 -6.03 -4.65
C LYS A 128 -5.97 -6.85 -4.74
N SER A 129 -5.06 -6.76 -3.77
CA SER A 129 -3.80 -7.53 -3.80
C SER A 129 -4.01 -9.03 -3.68
N LYS A 130 -5.10 -9.44 -3.02
CA LYS A 130 -5.47 -10.86 -2.81
C LYS A 130 -6.56 -11.35 -3.75
N ASN A 131 -6.92 -10.57 -4.79
CA ASN A 131 -7.98 -10.90 -5.74
C ASN A 131 -9.30 -11.32 -5.06
N GLY A 132 -9.65 -10.65 -3.96
CA GLY A 132 -10.86 -10.89 -3.19
C GLY A 132 -10.88 -12.17 -2.35
N LYS A 133 -9.78 -12.94 -2.30
CA LYS A 133 -9.65 -14.14 -1.47
C LYS A 133 -8.91 -13.79 -0.18
N LEU A 134 -9.65 -13.34 0.83
CA LEU A 134 -9.11 -12.92 2.12
C LEU A 134 -9.60 -13.83 3.24
N SER A 135 -8.75 -14.12 4.22
CA SER A 135 -9.18 -14.65 5.52
C SER A 135 -9.52 -13.53 6.51
N THR A 136 -10.23 -13.87 7.56
CA THR A 136 -10.55 -12.96 8.67
C THR A 136 -9.28 -12.47 9.36
N GLU A 137 -8.29 -13.36 9.53
CA GLU A 137 -6.99 -13.05 10.13
C GLU A 137 -6.20 -12.05 9.28
N GLU A 138 -6.14 -12.22 7.96
CA GLU A 138 -5.46 -11.27 7.06
C GLU A 138 -6.07 -9.87 7.14
N ILE A 139 -7.40 -9.79 7.30
CA ILE A 139 -8.10 -8.53 7.47
C ILE A 139 -7.72 -7.89 8.80
N GLU A 140 -7.73 -8.62 9.91
CA GLU A 140 -7.35 -8.09 11.23
C GLU A 140 -5.90 -7.64 11.27
N ASN A 141 -4.96 -8.41 10.71
CA ASN A 141 -3.55 -8.05 10.67
C ASN A 141 -3.30 -6.75 9.87
N SER A 142 -4.16 -6.45 8.89
CA SER A 142 -4.07 -5.19 8.16
C SER A 142 -4.40 -3.94 9.01
N PHE A 143 -5.08 -4.11 10.14
CA PHE A 143 -5.58 -3.00 10.97
C PHE A 143 -4.48 -2.25 11.72
N ALA A 144 -3.34 -2.89 11.94
CA ALA A 144 -2.18 -2.28 12.60
C ALA A 144 -1.73 -0.97 11.92
N GLY A 145 -2.09 -0.75 10.65
CA GLY A 145 -1.76 0.45 9.89
C GLY A 145 -2.73 1.62 10.01
N ASN A 146 -3.80 1.52 10.81
CA ASN A 146 -4.81 2.57 10.93
C ASN A 146 -5.27 2.79 12.37
N ILE A 147 -5.20 4.04 12.84
CA ILE A 147 -5.64 4.41 14.19
C ILE A 147 -7.04 5.02 14.13
N CYS A 148 -7.95 4.52 14.96
CA CYS A 148 -9.25 5.12 15.19
C CYS A 148 -9.46 5.44 16.67
N ARG A 149 -9.72 6.71 16.99
CA ARG A 149 -9.95 7.15 18.38
C ARG A 149 -11.41 7.07 18.83
N CYS A 150 -12.35 6.90 17.90
CA CYS A 150 -13.77 7.07 18.17
C CYS A 150 -14.55 5.74 18.26
N THR A 151 -14.33 4.82 17.32
CA THR A 151 -15.21 3.65 17.13
C THR A 151 -14.92 2.48 18.07
N GLY A 152 -13.75 2.45 18.72
CA GLY A 152 -13.30 1.27 19.47
C GLY A 152 -13.03 0.06 18.57
N TYR A 153 -12.84 0.26 17.27
CA TYR A 153 -12.48 -0.72 16.23
C TYR A 153 -13.52 -1.82 15.92
N ARG A 154 -14.33 -2.28 16.88
CA ARG A 154 -15.27 -3.41 16.68
C ARG A 154 -16.15 -3.24 15.44
N SER A 155 -16.80 -2.09 15.26
CA SER A 155 -17.67 -1.86 14.10
C SER A 155 -16.92 -1.86 12.76
N ILE A 156 -15.65 -1.44 12.76
CA ILE A 156 -14.79 -1.49 11.57
C ILE A 156 -14.42 -2.94 11.27
N ALA A 157 -14.05 -3.70 12.30
CA ALA A 157 -13.74 -5.12 12.22
C ALA A 157 -14.93 -5.92 11.68
N ASP A 158 -16.10 -5.78 12.29
CA ASP A 158 -17.34 -6.43 11.85
C ASP A 158 -17.62 -6.11 10.37
N ALA A 159 -17.48 -4.85 9.96
CA ALA A 159 -17.70 -4.43 8.56
C ALA A 159 -16.76 -5.13 7.59
N PHE A 160 -15.45 -5.11 7.87
CA PHE A 160 -14.46 -5.61 6.94
C PHE A 160 -14.37 -7.13 6.90
N LYS A 161 -14.58 -7.81 8.03
CA LYS A 161 -14.64 -9.28 8.08
C LYS A 161 -15.70 -9.88 7.15
N THR A 162 -16.73 -9.12 6.76
CA THR A 162 -17.70 -9.57 5.75
C THR A 162 -17.10 -9.79 4.36
N PHE A 163 -15.88 -9.31 4.09
CA PHE A 163 -15.16 -9.58 2.85
C PHE A 163 -14.32 -10.86 2.91
N ALA A 164 -14.20 -11.48 4.09
CA ALA A 164 -13.44 -12.70 4.24
C ALA A 164 -14.22 -13.93 3.71
N SER A 165 -13.50 -14.90 3.17
CA SER A 165 -14.09 -16.17 2.72
C SER A 165 -14.57 -17.05 3.89
N ASP A 166 -14.01 -16.84 5.07
CA ASP A 166 -14.31 -17.53 6.33
C ASP A 166 -15.17 -16.68 7.28
N ALA A 167 -15.87 -15.67 6.75
CA ALA A 167 -16.69 -14.76 7.54
C ALA A 167 -17.78 -15.48 8.35
N ASP A 168 -17.95 -15.07 9.60
CA ASP A 168 -19.04 -15.54 10.47
C ASP A 168 -20.41 -15.17 9.87
N GLN A 169 -21.29 -16.17 9.76
CA GLN A 169 -22.65 -16.01 9.24
C GLN A 169 -23.49 -15.03 10.06
N ASP A 170 -23.24 -14.91 11.37
CA ASP A 170 -23.97 -13.96 12.20
C ASP A 170 -23.56 -12.51 11.92
N ILE A 171 -22.30 -12.27 11.55
CA ILE A 171 -21.85 -10.95 11.07
C ILE A 171 -22.51 -10.64 9.73
N LEU A 172 -22.60 -11.62 8.82
CA LEU A 172 -23.26 -11.43 7.53
C LEU A 172 -24.76 -11.12 7.67
N LYS A 173 -25.44 -11.64 8.70
CA LYS A 173 -26.85 -11.32 8.97
C LYS A 173 -27.06 -9.88 9.46
N LYS A 174 -26.06 -9.26 10.11
CA LYS A 174 -26.12 -7.86 10.57
C LYS A 174 -26.16 -6.84 9.42
N LEU A 175 -25.78 -7.23 8.19
CA LEU A 175 -25.81 -6.37 7.00
C LEU A 175 -27.22 -5.92 6.59
N ILE A 176 -28.27 -6.55 7.09
CA ILE A 176 -29.65 -6.23 6.69
C ILE A 176 -30.11 -5.01 7.49
N ASP A 177 -30.13 -3.85 6.84
CA ASP A 177 -30.76 -2.65 7.37
C ASP A 177 -32.29 -2.86 7.44
N VAL A 178 -32.93 -2.29 8.47
CA VAL A 178 -34.40 -2.28 8.61
C VAL A 178 -35.06 -1.61 7.41
N GLU A 179 -34.38 -0.66 6.78
CA GLU A 179 -34.85 0.04 5.58
C GLU A 179 -34.72 -0.84 4.33
N ASP A 180 -33.73 -1.74 4.30
CA ASP A 180 -33.55 -2.76 3.26
C ASP A 180 -34.50 -3.96 3.42
N LEU A 181 -35.16 -4.14 4.58
CA LEU A 181 -36.25 -5.09 4.75
C LEU A 181 -37.43 -4.78 3.80
N SER A 182 -37.57 -3.53 3.35
CA SER A 182 -38.59 -3.15 2.38
C SER A 182 -38.40 -3.80 0.99
N LYS A 183 -37.18 -4.29 0.67
CA LYS A 183 -36.89 -5.11 -0.52
C LYS A 183 -37.38 -6.56 -0.36
N PHE A 184 -37.68 -7.00 0.86
CA PHE A 184 -38.40 -8.24 1.14
C PHE A 184 -39.93 -8.00 1.16
N LYS A 185 -40.52 -7.59 0.03
CA LYS A 185 -41.97 -7.69 -0.16
C LYS A 185 -42.36 -9.00 -0.84
N ALA A 186 -42.16 -10.12 -0.15
CA ALA A 186 -43.12 -11.21 -0.25
C ALA A 186 -44.15 -10.98 0.86
N CYS A 187 -45.39 -10.66 0.49
CA CYS A 187 -46.44 -10.40 1.48
C CYS A 187 -46.66 -11.65 2.35
N GLY A 188 -46.05 -11.67 3.54
CA GLY A 188 -46.19 -12.73 4.55
C GLY A 188 -47.58 -12.79 5.20
N VAL A 189 -48.58 -12.14 4.61
CA VAL A 189 -49.98 -12.13 5.06
C VAL A 189 -50.77 -13.01 4.10
N LYS A 190 -51.50 -14.00 4.61
CA LYS A 190 -52.48 -14.80 3.84
C LYS A 190 -53.59 -13.86 3.33
N CYS A 191 -53.34 -13.19 2.20
CA CYS A 191 -54.32 -12.32 1.58
C CYS A 191 -55.29 -13.19 0.75
N PRO A 192 -56.61 -13.10 0.98
CA PRO A 192 -57.60 -13.90 0.24
C PRO A 192 -57.87 -13.39 -1.19
N LYS A 193 -57.22 -12.30 -1.63
CA LYS A 193 -57.36 -11.78 -3.00
C LYS A 193 -56.20 -12.25 -3.90
N ILE A 194 -56.53 -12.56 -5.15
CA ILE A 194 -55.57 -12.89 -6.21
C ILE A 194 -54.65 -11.68 -6.41
N CYS A 195 -53.39 -11.82 -6.02
CA CYS A 195 -52.36 -10.80 -6.18
C CYS A 195 -51.82 -10.86 -7.62
N SER A 196 -51.86 -9.74 -8.33
CA SER A 196 -51.32 -9.61 -9.69
C SER A 196 -49.81 -9.94 -9.80
N TYR A 197 -49.09 -9.94 -8.68
CA TYR A 197 -47.67 -10.33 -8.61
C TYR A 197 -47.42 -11.85 -8.50
N ARG A 198 -48.42 -12.66 -8.12
CA ARG A 198 -48.24 -14.13 -7.94
C ARG A 198 -48.04 -14.90 -9.24
N ASN A 199 -48.43 -14.33 -10.38
CA ASN A 199 -48.23 -14.94 -11.69
C ASN A 199 -46.87 -14.63 -12.32
N SER A 200 -46.02 -13.84 -11.65
CA SER A 200 -44.63 -13.69 -12.04
C SER A 200 -43.79 -14.72 -11.27
N THR A 201 -43.12 -15.62 -11.98
CA THR A 201 -42.16 -16.61 -11.45
C THR A 201 -40.91 -15.99 -10.81
N GLN A 202 -40.92 -14.68 -10.49
CA GLN A 202 -39.82 -13.94 -9.89
C GLN A 202 -39.94 -13.79 -8.36
N CYS A 203 -41.00 -14.29 -7.73
CA CYS A 203 -41.28 -14.00 -6.32
C CYS A 203 -40.57 -14.90 -5.29
N THR A 204 -39.69 -15.84 -5.68
CA THR A 204 -39.06 -16.77 -4.71
C THR A 204 -37.55 -16.96 -4.83
N GLN A 205 -36.85 -16.19 -5.66
CA GLN A 205 -35.38 -16.28 -5.70
C GLN A 205 -34.71 -14.91 -5.89
N ILE A 206 -34.77 -14.08 -4.86
CA ILE A 206 -33.74 -13.04 -4.72
C ILE A 206 -32.55 -13.72 -4.04
N LYS A 207 -31.72 -14.38 -4.84
CA LYS A 207 -30.32 -14.54 -4.45
C LYS A 207 -29.78 -13.11 -4.39
N VAL A 208 -29.41 -12.65 -3.20
CA VAL A 208 -28.46 -11.53 -3.11
C VAL A 208 -27.22 -12.02 -3.83
N LYS A 209 -27.11 -11.67 -5.11
CA LYS A 209 -25.89 -11.91 -5.86
C LYS A 209 -24.84 -11.03 -5.19
N PHE A 210 -23.97 -11.66 -4.42
CA PHE A 210 -22.66 -11.11 -4.13
C PHE A 210 -21.92 -11.10 -5.46
N ASP A 211 -22.15 -10.04 -6.26
CA ASP A 211 -21.44 -9.86 -7.51
C ASP A 211 -20.01 -9.43 -7.20
N ALA A 212 -19.18 -10.41 -6.83
CA ALA A 212 -17.73 -10.28 -6.81
C ALA A 212 -17.14 -9.92 -8.20
N GLU A 213 -17.99 -9.91 -9.24
CA GLU A 213 -17.61 -9.75 -10.65
C GLU A 213 -18.00 -8.40 -11.27
N THR A 214 -18.66 -7.48 -10.55
CA THR A 214 -18.93 -6.12 -11.08
C THR A 214 -17.80 -5.13 -10.80
N ASN A 215 -16.54 -5.56 -10.92
CA ASN A 215 -15.41 -4.63 -11.11
C ASN A 215 -15.49 -4.07 -12.54
N THR A 216 -16.38 -3.11 -12.77
CA THR A 216 -16.34 -2.25 -13.97
C THR A 216 -15.26 -1.18 -13.80
N ASP A 217 -14.08 -1.62 -13.37
CA ASP A 217 -12.91 -0.78 -13.46
C ASP A 217 -12.48 -0.78 -14.94
N GLY A 218 -12.57 0.38 -15.59
CA GLY A 218 -12.21 0.55 -17.00
C GLY A 218 -10.80 0.03 -17.33
N PRO A 219 -10.44 -0.16 -18.61
CA PRO A 219 -9.19 -0.80 -19.01
C PRO A 219 -7.98 -0.09 -18.40
N TRP A 220 -7.42 -0.76 -17.39
CA TRP A 220 -6.26 -0.32 -16.63
C TRP A 220 -5.02 -0.34 -17.51
N CYS A 221 -4.43 0.82 -17.73
CA CYS A 221 -3.19 0.93 -18.47
C CYS A 221 -2.25 1.79 -17.64
N ILE A 222 -1.12 1.24 -17.20
CA ILE A 222 0.02 2.03 -16.71
C ILE A 222 0.36 3.05 -17.80
N LEU A 223 1.13 4.10 -17.50
CA LEU A 223 1.76 4.87 -18.58
C LEU A 223 2.54 3.88 -19.47
N GLY A 224 1.99 3.54 -20.64
CA GLY A 224 2.58 2.59 -21.57
C GLY A 224 3.97 3.06 -21.98
N ASN A 225 4.94 2.16 -21.89
CA ASN A 225 6.37 2.39 -22.06
C ASN A 225 6.95 3.41 -21.06
N ILE A 226 7.13 2.99 -19.80
CA ILE A 226 8.05 3.70 -18.89
C ILE A 226 9.45 3.53 -19.49
N ASN A 227 9.99 4.61 -20.04
CA ASN A 227 11.37 4.66 -20.47
C ASN A 227 12.25 4.47 -19.23
N THR A 228 13.04 3.40 -19.18
CA THR A 228 13.94 3.06 -18.06
C THR A 228 15.26 3.84 -18.11
N GLU A 229 15.30 4.92 -18.90
CA GLU A 229 16.40 5.89 -18.87
C GLU A 229 16.35 6.72 -17.59
N ALA A 230 17.53 7.02 -17.05
CA ALA A 230 17.65 7.86 -15.87
C ALA A 230 17.02 9.24 -16.10
N LEU A 231 16.19 9.68 -15.15
CA LEU A 231 15.54 11.00 -15.19
C LEU A 231 16.19 11.93 -14.17
N THR A 232 16.38 13.19 -14.55
CA THR A 232 16.90 14.22 -13.64
C THR A 232 15.91 15.37 -13.53
N VAL A 233 15.34 15.53 -12.33
CA VAL A 233 14.57 16.72 -11.96
C VAL A 233 15.46 17.59 -11.08
N LYS A 234 15.58 18.88 -11.40
CA LYS A 234 16.47 19.78 -10.67
C LYS A 234 15.96 21.21 -10.64
N ASN A 235 16.40 21.94 -9.63
CA ASN A 235 16.36 23.40 -9.54
C ASN A 235 17.68 23.89 -8.90
N ASP A 236 17.73 25.15 -8.47
CA ASP A 236 18.93 25.72 -7.85
C ASP A 236 19.23 25.16 -6.44
N ALA A 237 18.23 24.56 -5.78
CA ALA A 237 18.33 24.04 -4.42
C ALA A 237 18.57 22.51 -4.36
N PHE A 238 18.18 21.75 -5.39
CA PHE A 238 18.31 20.30 -5.40
C PHE A 238 18.43 19.68 -6.80
N LYS A 239 18.95 18.44 -6.82
CA LYS A 239 18.96 17.52 -7.96
C LYS A 239 18.45 16.16 -7.51
N TRP A 240 17.39 15.72 -8.17
CA TRP A 240 16.78 14.42 -7.99
C TRP A 240 17.06 13.54 -9.20
N PHE A 241 17.72 12.42 -8.98
CA PHE A 241 18.04 11.43 -9.99
C PHE A 241 17.17 10.19 -9.78
N LYS A 242 16.27 9.90 -10.73
CA LYS A 242 15.54 8.63 -10.77
C LYS A 242 16.32 7.66 -11.65
N VAL A 243 16.73 6.53 -11.09
CA VAL A 243 17.59 5.55 -11.78
C VAL A 243 17.00 4.14 -11.74
N TYR A 244 17.42 3.31 -12.69
CA TYR A 244 16.86 1.98 -12.93
C TYR A 244 17.92 0.87 -12.96
N ASN A 245 19.20 1.22 -12.90
CA ASN A 245 20.32 0.28 -12.91
C ASN A 245 21.47 0.78 -12.00
N LEU A 246 22.32 -0.14 -11.55
CA LEU A 246 23.43 0.16 -10.65
C LEU A 246 24.53 1.01 -11.30
N ASN A 247 24.74 0.86 -12.62
CA ASN A 247 25.77 1.62 -13.33
C ASN A 247 25.50 3.13 -13.25
N ASP A 248 24.23 3.54 -13.43
CA ASP A 248 23.81 4.93 -13.29
C ASP A 248 23.96 5.43 -11.86
N VAL A 249 23.64 4.60 -10.85
CA VAL A 249 23.86 4.93 -9.43
C VAL A 249 25.31 5.29 -9.19
N PHE A 250 26.25 4.41 -9.53
CA PHE A 250 27.68 4.63 -9.30
C PHE A 250 28.23 5.81 -10.12
N LYS A 251 27.76 5.98 -11.37
CA LYS A 251 28.13 7.14 -12.20
C LYS A 251 27.74 8.46 -11.54
N ILE A 252 26.54 8.54 -10.95
CA ILE A 252 26.08 9.75 -10.27
C ILE A 252 26.85 9.99 -8.97
N ILE A 253 27.13 8.93 -8.20
CA ILE A 253 27.95 9.02 -6.98
C ILE A 253 29.33 9.60 -7.28
N ASP A 254 30.01 9.07 -8.31
CA ASP A 254 31.33 9.56 -8.73
C ASP A 254 31.31 11.03 -9.16
N GLN A 255 30.30 11.40 -9.97
CA GLN A 255 30.14 12.77 -10.47
C GLN A 255 29.91 13.80 -9.36
N ASN A 256 29.31 13.38 -8.25
CA ASN A 256 28.96 14.26 -7.14
C ASN A 256 29.88 14.06 -5.92
N LYS A 257 31.05 13.43 -6.09
CA LYS A 257 32.11 13.31 -5.05
C LYS A 257 31.60 12.80 -3.70
N ASN A 258 30.68 11.84 -3.70
CA ASN A 258 30.04 11.29 -2.50
C ASN A 258 29.11 12.25 -1.71
N ASP A 259 28.78 13.43 -2.22
CA ASP A 259 27.70 14.26 -1.67
C ASP A 259 26.36 13.82 -2.26
N TYR A 260 25.74 12.81 -1.65
CA TYR A 260 24.46 12.28 -2.08
C TYR A 260 23.65 11.65 -0.93
N LYS A 261 22.35 11.48 -1.17
CA LYS A 261 21.47 10.62 -0.37
C LYS A 261 20.74 9.63 -1.26
N LEU A 262 20.81 8.35 -0.90
CA LEU A 262 19.99 7.32 -1.54
C LEU A 262 18.58 7.36 -0.95
N ILE A 263 17.57 7.33 -1.83
CA ILE A 263 16.16 7.27 -1.47
C ILE A 263 15.56 5.99 -2.05
N ALA A 264 14.85 5.24 -1.22
CA ALA A 264 14.01 4.11 -1.63
C ALA A 264 12.57 4.38 -1.15
N GLY A 265 12.08 3.63 -0.15
CA GLY A 265 10.74 3.85 0.41
C GLY A 265 10.55 5.12 1.23
N ASN A 266 11.63 5.83 1.59
CA ASN A 266 11.62 7.05 2.40
C ASN A 266 10.93 6.93 3.78
N THR A 267 10.68 5.70 4.26
CA THR A 267 9.94 5.44 5.52
C THR A 267 10.73 5.83 6.77
N GLY A 268 12.07 5.90 6.68
CA GLY A 268 12.92 6.40 7.76
C GLY A 268 12.61 7.85 8.16
N GLN A 269 11.96 8.62 7.29
CA GLN A 269 11.48 9.98 7.59
C GLN A 269 10.45 10.00 8.73
N GLY A 270 9.75 8.88 8.98
CA GLY A 270 8.84 8.75 10.12
C GLY A 270 9.54 8.47 11.45
N VAL A 271 10.83 8.17 11.44
CA VAL A 271 11.62 7.94 12.67
C VAL A 271 12.54 9.14 12.92
N TYR A 272 13.32 9.51 11.90
CA TYR A 272 14.20 10.67 11.93
C TYR A 272 13.72 11.66 10.87
N HIS A 273 13.06 12.72 11.31
CA HIS A 273 12.60 13.78 10.42
C HIS A 273 13.80 14.56 9.87
N ILE A 274 14.08 14.36 8.59
CA ILE A 274 15.08 15.10 7.85
C ILE A 274 14.41 16.32 7.24
N THR A 275 14.81 17.50 7.68
CA THR A 275 14.38 18.78 7.10
C THR A 275 15.38 19.28 6.07
N ASP A 276 16.67 18.97 6.26
CA ASP A 276 17.75 19.44 5.40
C ASP A 276 18.17 18.32 4.45
N TYR A 277 17.63 18.36 3.23
CA TYR A 277 18.00 17.44 2.17
C TYR A 277 19.33 17.87 1.53
N PRO A 278 20.25 16.94 1.23
CA PRO A 278 21.45 17.27 0.49
C PRO A 278 21.12 17.64 -0.96
N LEU A 279 22.05 18.29 -1.63
CA LEU A 279 21.87 18.78 -2.99
C LEU A 279 21.52 17.64 -3.96
N ASN A 280 22.15 16.47 -3.80
CA ASN A 280 21.96 15.34 -4.72
C ASN A 280 21.22 14.20 -4.04
N MET A 281 20.09 13.80 -4.61
CA MET A 281 19.29 12.66 -4.15
C MET A 281 19.14 11.66 -5.29
N ILE A 282 19.39 10.39 -4.98
CA ILE A 282 19.35 9.29 -5.94
C ILE A 282 18.24 8.34 -5.51
N ASP A 283 17.14 8.35 -6.25
CA ASP A 283 16.04 7.41 -6.07
C ASP A 283 16.40 6.08 -6.72
N ILE A 284 16.65 5.09 -5.86
CA ILE A 284 17.05 3.72 -6.20
C ILE A 284 15.88 2.73 -6.09
N ALA A 285 14.65 3.20 -5.88
CA ALA A 285 13.49 2.35 -5.64
C ALA A 285 13.18 1.41 -6.81
N ASP A 286 13.66 1.71 -8.03
CA ASP A 286 13.43 0.92 -9.24
C ASP A 286 14.70 0.25 -9.80
N VAL A 287 15.81 0.22 -9.05
CA VAL A 287 17.03 -0.49 -9.44
C VAL A 287 16.82 -1.99 -9.26
N ALA A 288 16.83 -2.75 -10.36
CA ALA A 288 16.47 -4.17 -10.36
C ALA A 288 17.55 -5.06 -9.71
N GLU A 289 18.82 -4.71 -9.87
CA GLU A 289 19.96 -5.53 -9.43
C GLU A 289 20.10 -5.62 -7.90
N ILE A 290 19.46 -4.72 -7.16
CA ILE A 290 19.41 -4.77 -5.69
C ILE A 290 18.11 -5.37 -5.17
N LYS A 291 17.27 -5.95 -6.04
CA LYS A 291 16.00 -6.59 -5.68
C LYS A 291 16.06 -8.11 -5.88
N GLY A 292 15.05 -8.79 -5.38
CA GLY A 292 14.94 -10.24 -5.44
C GLY A 292 15.80 -10.96 -4.40
N TYR A 293 15.96 -12.26 -4.61
CA TYR A 293 16.78 -13.13 -3.78
C TYR A 293 17.47 -14.19 -4.65
N LEU A 294 18.59 -14.70 -4.16
CA LEU A 294 19.31 -15.84 -4.74
C LEU A 294 19.46 -16.90 -3.65
N LEU A 295 19.09 -18.14 -3.96
CA LEU A 295 19.31 -19.29 -3.10
C LEU A 295 20.41 -20.15 -3.73
N ASP A 296 21.54 -20.26 -3.03
CA ASP A 296 22.60 -21.23 -3.30
C ASP A 296 22.83 -22.02 -2.00
N VAL A 297 24.07 -22.18 -1.53
CA VAL A 297 24.37 -22.63 -0.15
C VAL A 297 23.79 -21.67 0.90
N ASN A 298 23.72 -20.37 0.56
CA ASN A 298 23.18 -19.34 1.43
C ASN A 298 21.98 -18.63 0.76
N LEU A 299 21.07 -18.10 1.58
CA LEU A 299 20.03 -17.19 1.13
C LEU A 299 20.59 -15.77 1.03
N ILE A 300 20.65 -15.23 -0.18
CA ILE A 300 21.11 -13.87 -0.46
C ILE A 300 19.89 -13.01 -0.78
N LEU A 301 19.70 -11.93 -0.02
CA LEU A 301 18.61 -10.98 -0.20
C LEU A 301 19.12 -9.67 -0.81
N GLY A 302 18.42 -9.17 -1.82
CA GLY A 302 18.69 -7.85 -2.39
C GLY A 302 18.38 -6.73 -1.37
N ALA A 303 19.29 -5.78 -1.17
CA ALA A 303 19.12 -4.69 -0.20
C ALA A 303 17.91 -3.77 -0.51
N GLY A 304 17.44 -3.74 -1.75
CA GLY A 304 16.32 -2.95 -2.24
C GLY A 304 14.96 -3.67 -2.17
N ILE A 305 14.88 -4.91 -1.69
CA ILE A 305 13.58 -5.56 -1.47
C ILE A 305 12.83 -4.89 -0.32
N SER A 306 11.50 -4.84 -0.45
CA SER A 306 10.64 -4.35 0.61
C SER A 306 10.62 -5.32 1.81
N LEU A 307 10.25 -4.82 2.98
CA LEU A 307 10.10 -5.68 4.16
C LEU A 307 8.99 -6.72 3.95
N SER A 308 7.90 -6.35 3.28
CA SER A 308 6.83 -7.29 2.92
C SER A 308 7.36 -8.42 2.02
N GLU A 309 8.19 -8.11 1.02
CA GLU A 309 8.80 -9.15 0.16
C GLU A 309 9.78 -10.03 0.92
N MET A 310 10.57 -9.47 1.84
CA MET A 310 11.43 -10.25 2.73
C MET A 310 10.61 -11.26 3.54
N MET A 311 9.49 -10.83 4.12
CA MET A 311 8.60 -11.69 4.89
C MET A 311 8.00 -12.82 4.02
N GLU A 312 7.57 -12.51 2.80
CA GLU A 312 7.10 -13.52 1.83
C GLU A 312 8.19 -14.54 1.49
N ILE A 313 9.43 -14.09 1.29
CA ILE A 313 10.58 -14.97 1.05
C ILE A 313 10.84 -15.86 2.27
N PHE A 314 10.76 -15.34 3.49
CA PHE A 314 10.95 -16.12 4.71
C PHE A 314 9.94 -17.25 4.85
N LEU A 315 8.65 -16.97 4.65
CA LEU A 315 7.61 -18.01 4.65
C LEU A 315 7.85 -19.06 3.56
N LYS A 316 8.24 -18.62 2.36
CA LYS A 316 8.54 -19.52 1.26
C LYS A 316 9.71 -20.45 1.63
N MET A 317 10.83 -19.88 2.07
CA MET A 317 12.05 -20.63 2.37
C MET A 317 11.85 -21.61 3.54
N CYS A 318 11.14 -21.23 4.60
CA CYS A 318 10.88 -22.15 5.71
C CYS A 318 9.94 -23.30 5.32
N SER A 319 9.08 -23.12 4.32
CA SER A 319 8.18 -24.18 3.83
C SER A 319 8.86 -25.14 2.84
N GLU A 320 9.87 -24.67 2.11
CA GLU A 320 10.54 -25.41 1.04
C GLU A 320 11.87 -26.05 1.48
N ASN A 321 12.50 -25.56 2.56
CA ASN A 321 13.84 -26.00 2.97
C ASN A 321 14.00 -26.11 4.49
N GLU A 322 14.37 -27.30 4.96
CA GLU A 322 14.57 -27.61 6.38
C GLU A 322 15.67 -26.75 7.04
N ASP A 323 16.72 -26.38 6.28
CA ASP A 323 17.82 -25.54 6.78
C ASP A 323 17.35 -24.11 7.14
N PHE A 324 16.20 -23.69 6.60
CA PHE A 324 15.64 -22.35 6.78
C PHE A 324 14.38 -22.32 7.65
N LEU A 325 14.09 -23.38 8.42
CA LEU A 325 12.93 -23.42 9.32
C LEU A 325 12.90 -22.26 10.32
N TYR A 326 14.06 -21.78 10.76
CA TYR A 326 14.19 -20.64 11.69
C TYR A 326 13.62 -19.33 11.12
N LEU A 327 13.49 -19.20 9.79
CA LEU A 327 12.91 -18.01 9.17
C LEU A 327 11.42 -17.83 9.51
N LYS A 328 10.75 -18.88 10.00
CA LYS A 328 9.40 -18.75 10.56
C LYS A 328 9.38 -17.84 11.80
N GLU A 329 10.33 -18.00 12.71
CA GLU A 329 10.47 -17.13 13.89
C GLU A 329 10.79 -15.69 13.48
N PHE A 330 11.59 -15.50 12.43
CA PHE A 330 11.89 -14.17 11.90
C PHE A 330 10.62 -13.52 11.32
N TYR A 331 9.82 -14.29 10.57
CA TYR A 331 8.54 -13.82 10.07
C TYR A 331 7.61 -13.40 11.21
N ASP A 332 7.46 -14.25 12.23
CA ASP A 332 6.55 -13.99 13.35
C ASP A 332 6.96 -12.75 14.15
N HIS A 333 8.27 -12.53 14.34
CA HIS A 333 8.79 -11.29 14.93
C HIS A 333 8.50 -10.07 14.04
N LEU A 334 8.76 -10.17 12.73
CA LEU A 334 8.55 -9.07 11.78
C LEU A 334 7.08 -8.74 11.54
N ASP A 335 6.17 -9.68 11.83
CA ASP A 335 4.74 -9.41 11.77
C ASP A 335 4.32 -8.33 12.79
N LEU A 336 5.02 -8.29 13.93
CA LEU A 336 4.87 -7.28 14.98
C LEU A 336 5.62 -5.97 14.69
N VAL A 337 6.48 -5.94 13.67
CA VAL A 337 7.34 -4.79 13.33
C VAL A 337 6.72 -3.95 12.24
N ALA A 338 6.36 -2.72 12.59
CA ALA A 338 5.72 -1.73 11.73
C ALA A 338 4.42 -2.23 11.07
N HIS A 339 3.67 -1.31 10.48
CA HIS A 339 2.44 -1.65 9.78
C HIS A 339 2.65 -1.88 8.27
N VAL A 340 1.70 -2.58 7.64
CA VAL A 340 1.75 -3.02 6.25
C VAL A 340 2.13 -1.90 5.26
N PRO A 341 1.50 -0.71 5.27
CA PRO A 341 1.91 0.40 4.40
C PRO A 341 3.38 0.84 4.50
N VAL A 342 4.01 0.74 5.68
CA VAL A 342 5.45 1.02 5.86
C VAL A 342 6.27 -0.16 5.33
N LYS A 343 5.87 -1.39 5.64
CA LYS A 343 6.57 -2.61 5.18
C LYS A 343 6.58 -2.75 3.64
N ASN A 344 5.53 -2.27 2.96
CA ASN A 344 5.40 -2.36 1.51
C ASN A 344 6.43 -1.57 0.71
N ILE A 345 7.04 -0.53 1.31
CA ILE A 345 8.02 0.33 0.62
C ILE A 345 9.33 0.48 1.38
N GLY A 346 9.33 0.28 2.71
CA GLY A 346 10.54 0.23 3.51
C GLY A 346 11.44 -0.92 3.05
N THR A 347 12.73 -0.67 2.90
CA THR A 347 13.69 -1.67 2.39
C THR A 347 14.63 -2.17 3.47
N ILE A 348 15.17 -3.38 3.29
CA ILE A 348 16.18 -3.95 4.18
C ILE A 348 17.40 -3.03 4.28
N GLY A 349 17.94 -2.63 3.12
CA GLY A 349 19.10 -1.76 3.04
C GLY A 349 18.85 -0.39 3.67
N GLY A 350 17.65 0.17 3.51
CA GLY A 350 17.27 1.41 4.17
C GLY A 350 17.26 1.30 5.70
N ASN A 351 16.71 0.20 6.23
CA ASN A 351 16.69 -0.05 7.66
C ASN A 351 18.09 -0.25 8.25
N LEU A 352 18.91 -1.10 7.61
CA LEU A 352 20.30 -1.37 8.05
C LEU A 352 21.18 -0.12 7.94
N PHE A 353 21.03 0.67 6.88
CA PHE A 353 21.77 1.92 6.73
C PHE A 353 21.36 2.96 7.79
N MET A 354 20.07 3.00 8.15
CA MET A 354 19.60 3.87 9.23
C MET A 354 20.19 3.47 10.59
N LYS A 355 20.30 2.16 10.88
CA LYS A 355 21.02 1.64 12.05
C LYS A 355 22.51 1.99 12.03
N HIS A 356 23.14 1.90 10.87
CA HIS A 356 24.55 2.25 10.70
C HIS A 356 24.80 3.74 10.99
N LEU A 357 23.96 4.63 10.47
CA LEU A 357 24.07 6.07 10.72
C LEU A 357 23.72 6.45 12.16
N ASN A 358 22.69 5.82 12.74
CA ASN A 358 22.18 6.14 14.07
C ASN A 358 22.28 4.91 14.97
N ARG A 359 23.38 4.80 15.73
CA ARG A 359 23.64 3.63 16.57
C ARG A 359 22.56 3.36 17.62
N GLU A 360 21.85 4.39 18.07
CA GLU A 360 20.72 4.30 19.01
C GLU A 360 19.43 3.77 18.38
N PHE A 361 19.34 3.73 17.04
CA PHE A 361 18.16 3.17 16.38
C PHE A 361 17.98 1.70 16.76
N GLN A 362 16.83 1.36 17.33
CA GLN A 362 16.46 0.00 17.66
C GLN A 362 15.90 -0.66 16.39
N SER A 363 16.73 -1.46 15.74
CA SER A 363 16.37 -2.18 14.52
C SER A 363 16.16 -3.65 14.84
N ASP A 364 14.90 -4.10 14.78
CA ASP A 364 14.54 -5.51 14.86
C ASP A 364 15.19 -6.31 13.73
N ILE A 365 15.26 -5.74 12.52
CA ILE A 365 15.86 -6.40 11.35
C ILE A 365 17.36 -6.64 11.57
N PHE A 366 18.08 -5.62 12.04
CA PHE A 366 19.50 -5.77 12.37
C PHE A 366 19.70 -6.84 13.43
N LEU A 367 18.88 -6.81 14.50
CA LEU A 367 18.97 -7.79 15.58
C LEU A 367 18.77 -9.22 15.06
N LEU A 368 17.72 -9.48 14.29
CA LEU A 368 17.45 -10.79 13.71
C LEU A 368 18.60 -11.25 12.80
N LEU A 369 19.08 -10.40 11.90
CA LEU A 369 20.18 -10.73 10.99
C LEU A 369 21.50 -10.99 11.73
N GLU A 370 21.77 -10.26 12.82
CA GLU A 370 22.95 -10.48 13.65
C GLU A 370 22.92 -11.86 14.34
N THR A 371 21.75 -12.35 14.77
CA THR A 371 21.63 -13.65 15.45
C THR A 371 22.07 -14.84 14.60
N VAL A 372 21.99 -14.70 13.27
CA VAL A 372 22.40 -15.74 12.32
C VAL A 372 23.74 -15.43 11.64
N GLY A 373 24.44 -14.39 12.09
CA GLY A 373 25.72 -13.98 11.52
C GLY A 373 25.63 -13.54 10.05
N ALA A 374 24.52 -12.89 9.67
CA ALA A 374 24.31 -12.46 8.29
C ALA A 374 25.43 -11.52 7.81
N MET A 375 25.86 -11.71 6.56
CA MET A 375 26.90 -10.89 5.95
C MET A 375 26.31 -9.81 5.04
N ILE A 376 26.93 -8.64 5.03
CA ILE A 376 26.56 -7.53 4.13
C ILE A 376 27.61 -7.40 3.02
N THR A 377 27.18 -7.49 1.77
CA THR A 377 28.02 -7.18 0.61
C THR A 377 27.94 -5.69 0.30
N ILE A 378 29.07 -4.99 0.41
CA ILE A 378 29.17 -3.56 0.05
C ILE A 378 29.63 -3.47 -1.41
N GLY A 379 28.74 -3.01 -2.28
CA GLY A 379 29.06 -2.76 -3.69
C GLY A 379 30.08 -1.63 -3.83
N LYS A 380 31.16 -1.89 -4.57
CA LYS A 380 32.11 -0.87 -5.05
C LYS A 380 32.10 -0.92 -6.57
N LYS A 381 32.23 0.24 -7.21
CA LYS A 381 32.48 0.30 -8.65
C LYS A 381 33.89 -0.27 -8.90
N ASN A 382 33.98 -1.28 -9.77
CA ASN A 382 35.25 -1.82 -10.25
C ASN A 382 35.92 -0.85 -11.24
#